data_AF-A0A1C1CU45-F1
#
_entry.id   AF-A0A1C1CU45-F1
#
_cell.length_a   1.000
_cell.length_b   1.000
_cell.length_c   1.000
_cell.angle_alpha   90.00
_cell.angle_beta   90.00
_cell.angle_gamma   90.00
#
_symmetry.space_group_name_H-M   'P 1'
#
loop_
_entity.id
_entity.type
_entity.pdbx_description
1 polymer ?
#
loop_
_entity_poly.entity_id
_entity_poly.type
_entity_poly.pdbx_seq_one_letter_code
_entity_poly.pdbx_strand_id
1 'polypeptide(L)'
;MEMAASVQLFKIWDHVEERCKLAVIEKLVKWESQLVSIKFPAYGCLYARHFLPDNERKSDLPTDIDQSGSYCIGRSCDPAWSAMPGSVTLAPWLSLTEFGTALAQREIHRISQEPQGVHTVSHRGTAAEHILLLETTIEVMKVLGTHSDLLRHSKRQISRT
;
A
#
# COMPACT_ATOMS: atom_id res chain seq x y z
N MET A 1 11.75 -21.63 4.46
CA MET A 1 11.03 -21.14 5.64
C MET A 1 11.27 -22.11 6.78
N GLU A 2 11.72 -21.63 7.92
CA GLU A 2 11.77 -22.44 9.15
C GLU A 2 10.34 -22.71 9.63
N MET A 3 10.02 -23.96 9.93
CA MET A 3 8.70 -24.31 10.47
C MET A 3 8.70 -24.06 11.97
N ALA A 4 8.07 -22.97 12.40
CA ALA A 4 7.76 -22.77 13.80
C ALA A 4 6.65 -23.73 14.22
N ALA A 5 6.97 -24.74 15.03
CA ALA A 5 5.98 -25.61 15.65
C ALA A 5 5.02 -24.75 16.49
N SER A 6 3.79 -24.57 16.00
CA SER A 6 2.81 -23.67 16.60
C SER A 6 1.39 -24.17 16.37
N VAL A 7 0.48 -23.78 17.27
CA VAL A 7 -0.95 -24.00 17.13
C VAL A 7 -1.60 -22.69 16.74
N GLN A 8 -2.52 -22.72 15.78
CA GLN A 8 -3.27 -21.54 15.38
C GLN A 8 -4.08 -21.01 16.56
N LEU A 9 -3.93 -19.72 16.88
CA LEU A 9 -4.51 -19.12 18.08
C LEU A 9 -6.03 -19.36 18.21
N PHE A 10 -6.77 -19.26 17.10
CA PHE A 10 -8.22 -19.47 17.10
C PHE A 10 -8.65 -20.87 17.58
N LYS A 11 -7.79 -21.89 17.42
CA LYS A 11 -8.11 -23.27 17.84
C LYS A 11 -8.08 -23.45 19.35
N ILE A 12 -7.34 -22.61 20.05
CA ILE A 12 -7.16 -22.70 21.50
C ILE A 12 -7.78 -21.52 22.24
N TRP A 13 -8.16 -20.45 21.53
CA TRP A 13 -8.56 -19.17 22.13
C TRP A 13 -9.60 -19.34 23.23
N ASP A 14 -10.65 -20.13 23.01
CA ASP A 14 -11.71 -20.34 24.00
C ASP A 14 -11.23 -21.08 25.26
N HIS A 15 -10.13 -21.83 25.16
CA HIS A 15 -9.50 -22.58 26.25
C HIS A 15 -8.34 -21.83 26.92
N VAL A 16 -7.89 -20.70 26.36
CA VAL A 16 -6.83 -19.88 26.96
C VAL A 16 -7.41 -19.10 28.15
N GLU A 17 -6.74 -19.17 29.31
CA GLU A 17 -7.08 -18.36 30.48
C GLU A 17 -7.08 -16.87 30.15
N GLU A 18 -7.98 -16.09 30.77
CA GLU A 18 -8.15 -14.66 30.47
C GLU A 18 -6.86 -13.85 30.61
N ARG A 19 -6.05 -14.11 31.65
CA ARG A 19 -4.72 -13.49 31.84
C ARG A 19 -3.78 -13.75 30.65
N CYS A 20 -3.85 -14.94 30.07
CA CYS A 20 -3.02 -15.33 28.93
C CYS A 20 -3.54 -14.69 27.64
N LYS A 21 -4.87 -14.55 27.47
CA LYS A 21 -5.47 -13.78 26.37
C LYS A 21 -5.00 -12.34 26.37
N LEU A 22 -5.04 -11.68 27.53
CA LEU A 22 -4.55 -10.31 27.69
C LEU A 22 -3.07 -10.19 27.30
N ALA A 23 -2.23 -11.10 27.78
CA ALA A 23 -0.80 -11.11 27.44
C ALA A 23 -0.54 -11.30 25.93
N VAL A 24 -1.39 -12.08 25.23
CA VAL A 24 -1.31 -12.21 23.77
C VAL A 24 -1.69 -10.90 23.08
N ILE A 25 -2.79 -10.26 23.50
CA ILE A 25 -3.24 -8.98 22.95
C ILE A 25 -2.16 -7.90 23.13
N GLU A 26 -1.58 -7.80 24.33
CA GLU A 26 -0.50 -6.84 24.60
C GLU A 26 0.71 -7.03 23.68
N LYS A 27 1.11 -8.29 23.42
CA LYS A 27 2.19 -8.60 22.48
C LYS A 27 1.84 -8.23 21.04
N LEU A 28 0.62 -8.53 20.59
CA LEU A 28 0.15 -8.17 19.25
C LEU A 28 0.14 -6.65 19.06
N VAL A 29 -0.42 -5.90 20.02
CA VAL A 29 -0.44 -4.43 19.99
C VAL A 29 0.98 -3.85 20.01
N LYS A 30 1.90 -4.46 20.78
CA LYS A 30 3.32 -4.05 20.77
C LYS A 30 3.94 -4.24 19.38
N TRP A 31 3.75 -5.40 18.76
CA TRP A 31 4.27 -5.66 17.41
C TRP A 31 3.64 -4.76 16.36
N GLU A 32 2.32 -4.56 16.40
CA GLU A 32 1.62 -3.64 15.53
C GLU A 32 2.17 -2.21 15.66
N SER A 33 2.37 -1.73 16.90
CA SER A 33 2.97 -0.42 17.18
C SER A 33 4.39 -0.30 16.60
N GLN A 34 5.22 -1.34 16.78
CA GLN A 34 6.56 -1.39 16.21
C GLN A 34 6.52 -1.34 14.68
N LEU A 35 5.66 -2.14 14.05
CA LEU A 35 5.50 -2.21 12.60
C LEU A 35 4.99 -0.89 11.99
N VAL A 36 4.00 -0.27 12.62
CA VAL A 36 3.47 1.03 12.20
C VAL A 36 4.50 2.16 12.41
N SER A 37 5.39 2.05 13.39
CA SER A 37 6.42 3.06 13.64
C SER A 37 7.48 3.17 12.54
N ILE A 38 7.62 2.13 11.70
CA ILE A 38 8.57 2.09 10.58
C ILE A 38 8.15 3.14 9.54
N LYS A 39 9.06 4.07 9.24
CA LYS A 39 8.86 5.10 8.21
C LYS A 39 9.47 4.63 6.90
N PHE A 40 8.64 4.33 5.92
CA PHE A 40 9.12 3.92 4.61
C PHE A 40 9.50 5.14 3.75
N PRO A 41 10.55 5.01 2.91
CA PRO A 41 11.00 6.09 2.03
C PRO A 41 10.04 6.33 0.86
N ALA A 42 9.28 5.32 0.46
CA ALA A 42 8.35 5.35 -0.67
C ALA A 42 7.12 4.45 -0.42
N TYR A 43 6.05 4.69 -1.16
CA TYR A 43 4.92 3.76 -1.27
C TYR A 43 5.28 2.66 -2.26
N GLY A 44 4.99 1.41 -1.94
CA GLY A 44 5.36 0.23 -2.73
C GLY A 44 5.45 -1.01 -1.86
N CYS A 45 6.15 -2.04 -2.32
CA CYS A 45 6.38 -3.26 -1.55
C CYS A 45 7.84 -3.41 -1.13
N LEU A 46 8.05 -4.03 0.03
CA LEU A 46 9.38 -4.34 0.55
C LEU A 46 9.92 -5.58 -0.15
N TYR A 47 11.11 -5.47 -0.75
CA TYR A 47 11.83 -6.57 -1.38
C TYR A 47 13.20 -6.72 -0.77
N ALA A 48 13.72 -7.95 -0.75
CA ALA A 48 15.15 -8.12 -0.61
C ALA A 48 15.82 -7.64 -1.89
N ARG A 49 16.83 -6.77 -1.77
CA ARG A 49 17.51 -6.08 -2.87
C ARG A 49 18.01 -7.05 -3.94
N HIS A 50 18.53 -8.21 -3.53
CA HIS A 50 19.10 -9.20 -4.44
C HIS A 50 18.07 -9.89 -5.34
N PHE A 51 16.75 -9.76 -5.07
CA PHE A 51 15.70 -10.27 -5.94
C PHE A 51 15.22 -9.25 -6.98
N LEU A 52 15.58 -7.97 -6.86
CA LEU A 52 15.21 -6.94 -7.84
C LEU A 52 16.33 -6.70 -8.84
N PRO A 53 16.04 -6.74 -10.16
CA PRO A 53 16.97 -6.32 -11.19
C PRO A 53 17.52 -4.90 -10.96
N ASP A 54 18.76 -4.64 -11.34
CA ASP A 54 19.38 -3.32 -11.13
C ASP A 54 18.77 -2.21 -11.98
N ASN A 55 18.12 -2.55 -13.09
CA ASN A 55 17.40 -1.60 -13.95
C ASN A 55 15.99 -1.26 -13.41
N GLU A 56 15.54 -1.88 -12.33
CA GLU A 56 14.25 -1.60 -11.74
C GLU A 56 14.30 -0.39 -10.80
N ARG A 57 13.29 0.48 -10.88
CA ARG A 57 13.13 1.61 -9.96
C ARG A 57 12.97 1.07 -8.53
N LYS A 58 13.89 1.46 -7.64
CA LYS A 58 13.93 1.07 -6.22
C LYS A 58 14.23 2.26 -5.33
N SER A 59 13.78 2.20 -4.09
CA SER A 59 14.03 3.20 -3.05
C SER A 59 14.65 2.54 -1.83
N ASP A 60 15.83 3.01 -1.43
CA ASP A 60 16.60 2.42 -0.34
C ASP A 60 15.99 2.78 1.02
N LEU A 61 15.97 1.79 1.93
CA LEU A 61 15.57 2.05 3.31
C LEU A 61 16.63 2.91 4.02
N PRO A 62 16.21 3.78 4.95
CA PRO A 62 17.10 4.45 5.87
C PRO A 62 18.02 3.47 6.63
N THR A 63 19.29 3.85 6.84
CA THR A 63 20.31 3.01 7.50
C THR A 63 19.94 2.62 8.93
N ASP A 64 19.11 3.42 9.61
CA ASP A 64 18.58 3.10 10.94
C ASP A 64 17.58 1.93 10.93
N ILE A 65 16.95 1.65 9.79
CA ILE A 65 16.01 0.54 9.60
C ILE A 65 16.73 -0.67 9.01
N ASP A 66 17.59 -0.46 8.01
CA ASP A 66 18.33 -1.52 7.34
C ASP A 66 19.82 -1.17 7.20
N GLN A 67 20.58 -1.51 8.24
CA GLN A 67 22.03 -1.29 8.27
C GLN A 67 22.78 -2.08 7.19
N SER A 68 22.20 -3.21 6.75
CA SER A 68 22.83 -4.09 5.77
C SER A 68 22.60 -3.65 4.32
N GLY A 69 21.62 -2.76 4.08
CA GLY A 69 21.16 -2.42 2.74
C GLY A 69 20.57 -3.61 1.97
N SER A 70 20.21 -4.68 2.67
CA SER A 70 19.68 -5.92 2.08
C SER A 70 18.26 -5.77 1.54
N TYR A 71 17.56 -4.71 1.89
CA TYR A 71 16.17 -4.47 1.55
C TYR A 71 15.99 -3.13 0.82
N CYS A 72 14.90 -3.04 0.06
CA CYS A 72 14.48 -1.83 -0.65
C CYS A 72 12.98 -1.84 -0.91
N ILE A 73 12.42 -0.67 -1.20
CA ILE A 73 11.04 -0.53 -1.67
C ILE A 73 11.04 -0.54 -3.20
N GLY A 74 10.31 -1.50 -3.78
CA GLY A 74 10.18 -1.70 -5.21
C GLY A 74 8.75 -1.51 -5.70
N ARG A 75 8.43 -2.15 -6.83
CA ARG A 75 7.10 -2.15 -7.43
C ARG A 75 5.99 -2.62 -6.47
N SER A 76 4.74 -2.30 -6.78
CA SER A 76 3.58 -2.87 -6.10
C SER A 76 3.43 -4.36 -6.45
N CYS A 77 3.09 -5.20 -5.46
CA CYS A 77 2.76 -6.61 -5.67
C CYS A 77 1.25 -6.85 -5.88
N ASP A 78 0.43 -5.80 -5.79
CA ASP A 78 -1.02 -5.92 -6.00
C ASP A 78 -1.30 -6.32 -7.47
N PRO A 79 -1.96 -7.46 -7.74
CA PRO A 79 -2.22 -7.95 -9.08
C PRO A 79 -3.00 -6.96 -9.97
N ALA A 80 -3.75 -6.03 -9.40
CA ALA A 80 -4.48 -5.01 -10.15
C ALA A 80 -3.54 -4.06 -10.93
N TRP A 81 -2.25 -4.01 -10.59
CA TRP A 81 -1.24 -3.23 -11.31
C TRP A 81 -0.67 -3.95 -12.53
N SER A 82 -0.81 -5.28 -12.62
CA SER A 82 -0.23 -6.08 -13.71
C SER A 82 -0.84 -5.79 -15.09
N ALA A 83 -2.08 -5.28 -15.12
CA ALA A 83 -2.78 -4.94 -16.36
C ALA A 83 -2.46 -3.51 -16.85
N MET A 84 -1.69 -2.73 -16.10
CA MET A 84 -1.43 -1.34 -16.46
C MET A 84 -0.47 -1.23 -17.65
N PRO A 85 -0.68 -0.24 -18.54
CA PRO A 85 0.28 0.06 -19.60
C PRO A 85 1.65 0.38 -19.00
N GLY A 86 2.72 -0.04 -19.69
CA GLY A 86 4.10 0.17 -19.23
C GLY A 86 4.53 1.64 -19.08
N SER A 87 3.68 2.60 -19.46
CA SER A 87 3.89 4.03 -19.21
C SER A 87 3.58 4.44 -17.76
N VAL A 88 2.80 3.66 -17.01
CA VAL A 88 2.44 3.98 -15.63
C VAL A 88 3.48 3.43 -14.67
N THR A 89 4.01 4.30 -13.80
CA THR A 89 4.99 3.88 -12.78
C THR A 89 4.32 2.99 -11.74
N LEU A 90 4.71 1.72 -11.68
CA LEU A 90 4.14 0.68 -10.81
C LEU A 90 4.65 0.72 -9.36
N ALA A 91 5.02 1.89 -8.84
CA ALA A 91 5.86 2.09 -7.65
C ALA A 91 7.36 1.80 -7.89
N PRO A 92 8.27 2.24 -7.00
CA PRO A 92 8.03 3.00 -5.77
C PRO A 92 7.59 4.44 -6.05
N TRP A 93 6.53 4.90 -5.38
CA TRP A 93 6.04 6.28 -5.43
C TRP A 93 6.62 7.08 -4.26
N LEU A 94 7.29 8.19 -4.56
CA LEU A 94 8.10 8.94 -3.58
C LEU A 94 7.27 9.96 -2.78
N SER A 95 6.08 10.29 -3.26
CA SER A 95 5.19 11.28 -2.65
C SER A 95 3.74 10.78 -2.62
N LEU A 96 2.93 11.39 -1.75
CA LEU A 96 1.50 11.13 -1.71
C LEU A 96 0.84 11.46 -3.06
N THR A 97 1.29 12.51 -3.73
CA THR A 97 0.79 12.91 -5.05
C THR A 97 1.09 11.87 -6.11
N GLU A 98 2.32 11.33 -6.16
CA GLU A 98 2.67 10.26 -7.11
C GLU A 98 1.80 9.02 -6.87
N PHE A 99 1.64 8.61 -5.61
CA PHE A 99 0.84 7.44 -5.25
C PHE A 99 -0.64 7.62 -5.58
N GLY A 100 -1.24 8.74 -5.15
CA GLY A 100 -2.64 9.06 -5.39
C GLY A 100 -2.95 9.22 -6.88
N THR A 101 -2.03 9.84 -7.64
CA THR A 101 -2.17 9.98 -9.10
C THR A 101 -2.12 8.62 -9.77
N ALA A 102 -1.17 7.76 -9.40
CA ALA A 102 -1.06 6.41 -9.96
C ALA A 102 -2.32 5.57 -9.68
N LEU A 103 -2.88 5.66 -8.46
CA LEU A 103 -4.14 4.98 -8.12
C LEU A 103 -5.30 5.47 -8.97
N ALA A 104 -5.45 6.79 -9.11
CA ALA A 104 -6.51 7.35 -9.94
C ALA A 104 -6.35 6.95 -11.42
N GLN A 105 -5.13 7.00 -11.97
CA GLN A 105 -4.83 6.56 -13.33
C GLN A 105 -5.12 5.08 -13.54
N ARG A 106 -4.85 4.23 -12.54
CA ARG A 106 -5.19 2.80 -12.58
C ARG A 106 -6.69 2.59 -12.72
N GLU A 107 -7.48 3.28 -11.91
CA GLU A 107 -8.94 3.15 -11.98
C GLU A 107 -9.52 3.76 -13.26
N ILE A 108 -8.99 4.89 -13.74
CA ILE A 108 -9.38 5.46 -15.05
C ILE A 108 -9.12 4.44 -16.16
N HIS A 109 -7.94 3.81 -16.17
CA HIS A 109 -7.62 2.78 -17.14
C HIS A 109 -8.59 1.60 -17.04
N ARG A 110 -8.84 1.09 -15.83
CA ARG A 110 -9.78 -0.01 -15.59
C ARG A 110 -11.19 0.30 -16.12
N ILE A 111 -11.74 1.47 -15.79
CA ILE A 111 -13.08 1.91 -16.22
C ILE A 111 -13.12 2.09 -17.74
N SER A 112 -12.06 2.61 -18.34
CA SER A 112 -11.99 2.84 -19.79
C SER A 112 -11.94 1.54 -20.61
N GLN A 113 -11.48 0.44 -20.02
CA GLN A 113 -11.48 -0.88 -20.65
C GLN A 113 -12.79 -1.66 -20.42
N GLU A 114 -13.67 -1.18 -19.55
CA GLU A 114 -14.92 -1.88 -19.22
C GLU A 114 -15.89 -1.79 -20.42
N PRO A 115 -16.49 -2.92 -20.88
CA PRO A 115 -17.40 -2.88 -22.02
C PRO A 115 -18.58 -1.96 -21.72
N GLN A 116 -18.87 -1.00 -22.61
CA GLN A 116 -19.96 -0.01 -22.42
C GLN A 116 -21.39 -0.61 -22.42
N GLY A 117 -21.55 -1.92 -22.24
CA GLY A 117 -22.77 -2.66 -22.57
C GLY A 117 -23.60 -3.24 -21.40
N VAL A 118 -23.22 -3.08 -20.13
CA VAL A 118 -23.93 -3.76 -19.00
C VAL A 118 -24.14 -2.87 -17.76
N HIS A 119 -24.18 -1.56 -17.92
CA HIS A 119 -24.51 -0.68 -16.79
C HIS A 119 -25.95 -0.18 -16.92
N THR A 120 -26.87 -0.88 -16.24
CA THR A 120 -28.06 -0.22 -15.69
C THR A 120 -27.57 1.00 -14.93
N VAL A 121 -28.25 2.15 -15.08
CA VAL A 121 -27.94 3.38 -14.34
C VAL A 121 -27.81 3.03 -12.86
N SER A 122 -26.57 2.90 -12.40
CA SER A 122 -26.29 2.63 -11.00
C SER A 122 -26.52 3.94 -10.27
N HIS A 123 -27.04 3.88 -9.05
CA HIS A 123 -27.09 5.03 -8.13
C HIS A 123 -25.71 5.67 -7.89
N ARG A 124 -24.64 5.02 -8.36
CA ARG A 124 -23.25 5.50 -8.31
C ARG A 124 -22.85 6.41 -9.46
N GLY A 125 -23.65 6.57 -10.51
CA GLY A 125 -23.30 7.35 -11.71
C GLY A 125 -22.75 6.52 -12.87
N THR A 126 -22.40 7.21 -13.95
CA THR A 126 -21.87 6.70 -15.23
C THR A 126 -20.35 6.55 -15.20
N ALA A 127 -19.80 5.75 -16.11
CA ALA A 127 -18.35 5.62 -16.28
C ALA A 127 -17.66 6.99 -16.55
N ALA A 128 -18.30 7.87 -17.31
CA ALA A 128 -17.80 9.22 -17.57
C ALA A 128 -17.75 10.07 -16.29
N GLU A 129 -18.77 10.00 -15.44
CA GLU A 129 -18.78 10.69 -14.13
C GLU A 129 -17.71 10.15 -13.20
N HIS A 130 -17.47 8.82 -13.21
CA HIS A 130 -16.39 8.21 -12.41
C HIS A 130 -15.01 8.65 -12.89
N ILE A 131 -14.78 8.68 -14.20
CA ILE A 131 -13.52 9.17 -14.79
C ILE A 131 -13.30 10.64 -14.41
N LEU A 132 -14.31 11.50 -14.57
CA LEU A 132 -14.22 12.92 -14.20
C LEU A 132 -13.89 13.11 -12.71
N LEU A 133 -14.49 12.30 -11.83
CA LEU A 133 -14.19 12.33 -10.39
C LEU A 133 -12.73 11.91 -10.10
N LEU A 134 -12.22 10.91 -10.81
CA LEU A 134 -10.84 10.44 -10.67
C LEU A 134 -9.85 11.49 -11.21
N GLU A 135 -10.15 12.14 -12.32
CA GLU A 135 -9.36 13.28 -12.83
C GLU A 135 -9.34 14.44 -11.84
N THR A 136 -10.50 14.77 -11.24
CA THR A 136 -10.59 15.77 -10.17
C THR A 136 -9.73 15.36 -8.97
N THR A 137 -9.73 14.07 -8.63
CA THR A 137 -8.91 13.52 -7.54
C THR A 137 -7.42 13.71 -7.81
N ILE A 138 -6.96 13.55 -9.07
CA ILE A 138 -5.56 13.83 -9.46
C ILE A 138 -5.20 15.28 -9.15
N GLU A 139 -6.07 16.24 -9.48
CA GLU A 139 -5.82 17.66 -9.18
C GLU A 139 -5.80 17.93 -7.67
N VAL A 140 -6.71 17.32 -6.91
CA VAL A 140 -6.69 17.40 -5.44
C VAL A 140 -5.40 16.82 -4.86
N MET A 141 -4.91 15.69 -5.37
CA MET A 141 -3.66 15.07 -4.91
C MET A 141 -2.43 15.95 -5.15
N LYS A 142 -2.43 16.77 -6.21
CA LYS A 142 -1.38 17.78 -6.44
C LYS A 142 -1.42 18.87 -5.39
N VAL A 143 -2.62 19.39 -5.08
CA VAL A 143 -2.80 20.40 -4.02
C VAL A 143 -2.37 19.84 -2.66
N LEU A 144 -2.84 18.64 -2.30
CA LEU A 144 -2.46 17.96 -1.05
C LEU A 144 -0.95 17.76 -0.93
N GLY A 145 -0.27 17.44 -2.02
CA GLY A 145 1.19 17.28 -2.07
C GLY A 145 1.99 18.54 -1.81
N THR A 146 1.37 19.71 -1.90
CA THR A 146 2.02 21.01 -1.66
C THR A 146 1.68 21.61 -0.29
N HIS A 147 0.62 21.11 0.37
CA HIS A 147 0.14 21.66 1.63
C HIS A 147 0.86 21.05 2.84
N SER A 148 1.79 21.81 3.44
CA SER A 148 2.64 21.36 4.56
C SER A 148 1.87 20.77 5.75
N ASP A 149 0.75 21.40 6.14
CA ASP A 149 -0.08 20.91 7.26
C ASP A 149 -0.71 19.54 7.02
N LEU A 150 -0.92 19.15 5.77
CA LEU A 150 -1.52 17.86 5.41
C LEU A 150 -0.42 16.80 5.22
N LEU A 151 0.73 17.19 4.67
CA LEU A 151 1.90 16.31 4.50
C LEU A 151 2.39 15.70 5.83
N ARG A 152 2.24 16.40 6.96
CA ARG A 152 2.61 15.84 8.28
C ARG A 152 1.83 14.56 8.63
N HIS A 153 0.65 14.39 8.04
CA HIS A 153 -0.22 13.23 8.20
C HIS A 153 -0.04 12.18 7.09
N SER A 154 0.64 12.49 5.99
CA SER A 154 0.86 11.56 4.87
C SER A 154 2.04 10.60 5.10
N LYS A 155 2.21 10.12 6.33
CA LYS A 155 3.33 9.21 6.65
C LYS A 155 3.16 7.88 5.92
N ARG A 156 4.23 7.43 5.27
CA ARG A 156 4.33 6.13 4.61
C ARG A 156 4.56 5.06 5.67
N GLN A 157 3.48 4.50 6.17
CA GLN A 157 3.45 3.48 7.20
C GLN A 157 2.67 2.28 6.68
N ILE A 158 2.82 1.13 7.35
CA ILE A 158 1.98 -0.04 7.06
C ILE A 158 0.53 0.34 7.34
N SER A 159 -0.36 0.11 6.37
CA SER A 159 -1.78 0.37 6.53
C SER A 159 -2.34 -0.47 7.68
N ARG A 160 -3.05 0.16 8.62
CA ARG A 160 -3.92 -0.53 9.57
C ARG A 160 -5.16 -0.95 8.79
N THR A 161 -5.20 -2.19 8.31
CA THR A 161 -6.43 -2.85 7.86
C THR A 161 -7.11 -3.48 9.07
#